data_AF-A0A9P6V7M2-F1
#
_entry.id   AF-A0A9P6V7M2-F1
#
_cell.length_a   1.000
_cell.length_b   1.000
_cell.length_c   1.000
_cell.angle_alpha   90.00
_cell.angle_beta   90.00
_cell.angle_gamma   90.00
#
_symmetry.space_group_name_H-M   'P 1'
#
loop_
_entity.id
_entity.type
_entity.pdbx_description
1 polymer ?
#
loop_
_entity_poly.entity_id
_entity_poly.type
_entity_poly.pdbx_seq_one_letter_code
_entity_poly.pdbx_strand_id
1 'polypeptide(L)'
;MPSVCYTGTSSKRLYYRKHNPFMSFDNISKNATRCKNVVPSTQLQTDLQAGYLPNYSFYTPNIKNDGHDTTVAYASKWFSGFLAPLLSNPTFNNNTLVVLTFDEADDYTDETNHVLGLLLGSAVQNIKNTVDSTFYTQYSLISTITANWGLGNLGLNDINKPLSNVFSFVANLTGYQNVVVTNPPPLN
;
A
#
# COMPACT_ATOMS: atom_id res chain seq x y z
N MET A 1 -0.41 -10.42 11.58
CA MET A 1 -0.10 -11.87 11.47
C MET A 1 0.36 -12.43 12.81
N PRO A 2 0.17 -13.74 13.09
CA PRO A 2 0.51 -14.36 14.39
C PRO A 2 2.00 -14.47 14.72
N SER A 3 2.86 -14.71 13.74
CA SER A 3 4.32 -14.83 13.90
C SER A 3 5.01 -14.43 12.60
N VAL A 4 6.33 -14.24 12.63
CA VAL A 4 7.16 -14.09 11.41
C VAL A 4 6.93 -15.29 10.49
N CYS A 5 6.93 -15.07 9.17
CA CYS A 5 6.78 -16.14 8.16
C CYS A 5 5.49 -16.96 8.22
N TYR A 6 4.45 -16.47 8.89
CA TYR A 6 3.26 -17.28 9.13
C TYR A 6 2.48 -17.60 7.84
N THR A 7 2.35 -18.90 7.54
CA THR A 7 1.61 -19.43 6.37
C THR A 7 0.27 -20.08 6.72
N GLY A 8 -0.04 -20.23 8.01
CA GLY A 8 -1.22 -20.97 8.48
C GLY A 8 -2.52 -20.17 8.53
N THR A 9 -3.51 -20.75 9.20
CA THR A 9 -4.81 -20.13 9.49
C THR A 9 -4.86 -19.64 10.92
N SER A 10 -5.09 -18.34 11.12
CA SER A 10 -5.19 -17.76 12.47
C SER A 10 -6.39 -18.31 13.24
N SER A 11 -6.17 -18.80 14.47
CA SER A 11 -7.23 -19.33 15.35
C SER A 11 -8.34 -18.34 15.64
N LYS A 12 -8.01 -17.04 15.76
CA LYS A 12 -8.98 -15.96 15.97
C LYS A 12 -9.65 -15.45 14.69
N ARG A 13 -9.31 -16.02 13.51
CA ARG A 13 -9.71 -15.55 12.17
C ARG A 13 -9.48 -14.05 11.92
N LEU A 14 -8.50 -13.44 12.60
CA LEU A 14 -8.14 -12.03 12.40
C LEU A 14 -7.09 -11.83 11.31
N TYR A 15 -6.37 -12.88 10.94
CA TYR A 15 -5.36 -12.84 9.89
C TYR A 15 -5.70 -13.84 8.80
N TYR A 16 -5.69 -13.35 7.55
CA TYR A 16 -5.85 -14.16 6.35
C TYR A 16 -4.59 -14.06 5.50
N ARG A 17 -3.97 -15.21 5.21
CA ARG A 17 -2.76 -15.29 4.38
C ARG A 17 -2.95 -14.63 3.00
N LYS A 18 -4.16 -14.72 2.42
CA LYS A 18 -4.49 -14.10 1.13
C LYS A 18 -4.28 -12.58 1.11
N HIS A 19 -4.41 -11.88 2.24
CA HIS A 19 -4.17 -10.44 2.31
C HIS A 19 -2.69 -10.08 2.63
N ASN A 20 -1.79 -11.07 2.65
CA ASN A 20 -0.34 -10.86 2.75
C ASN A 20 0.34 -11.38 1.46
N PRO A 21 0.45 -10.55 0.42
CA PRO A 21 0.85 -10.99 -0.91
C PRO A 21 2.26 -11.61 -0.93
N PHE A 22 3.19 -11.16 -0.07
CA PHE A 22 4.54 -11.69 -0.01
C PHE A 22 4.60 -13.19 0.30
N MET A 23 3.64 -13.70 1.08
CA MET A 23 3.58 -15.13 1.40
C MET A 23 3.10 -16.00 0.23
N SER A 24 2.59 -15.40 -0.85
CA SER A 24 2.23 -16.12 -2.08
C SER A 24 3.44 -16.39 -2.99
N PHE A 25 4.58 -15.70 -2.79
CA PHE A 25 5.76 -15.86 -3.63
C PHE A 25 6.74 -16.87 -3.03
N ASP A 26 7.01 -17.96 -3.76
CA ASP A 26 7.95 -19.01 -3.33
C ASP A 26 9.36 -18.47 -3.05
N ASN A 27 9.83 -17.51 -3.84
CA ASN A 27 11.14 -16.89 -3.64
C ASN A 27 11.22 -16.01 -2.37
N ILE A 28 10.09 -15.79 -1.68
CA ILE A 28 10.01 -15.16 -0.37
C ILE A 28 9.70 -16.24 0.67
N SER A 29 8.56 -16.93 0.55
CA SER A 29 8.06 -17.86 1.56
C SER A 29 8.98 -19.06 1.81
N LYS A 30 9.71 -19.53 0.77
CA LYS A 30 10.69 -20.62 0.88
C LYS A 30 12.12 -20.14 1.10
N ASN A 31 12.35 -18.82 1.22
CA ASN A 31 13.66 -18.24 1.49
C ASN A 31 13.70 -17.64 2.89
N ALA A 32 14.36 -18.30 3.83
CA ALA A 32 14.42 -17.88 5.24
C ALA A 32 14.92 -16.44 5.42
N THR A 33 15.85 -15.98 4.58
CA THR A 33 16.42 -14.63 4.64
C THR A 33 15.46 -13.56 4.13
N ARG A 34 14.55 -13.87 3.21
CA ARG A 34 13.54 -12.92 2.74
C ARG A 34 12.30 -12.96 3.61
N CYS A 35 11.88 -14.16 3.98
CA CYS A 35 10.70 -14.39 4.78
C CYS A 35 10.78 -13.74 6.18
N LYS A 36 11.96 -13.64 6.78
CA LYS A 36 12.17 -12.94 8.06
C LYS A 36 11.77 -11.46 8.05
N ASN A 37 11.60 -10.85 6.88
CA ASN A 37 11.07 -9.48 6.73
C ASN A 37 9.54 -9.41 6.70
N VAL A 38 8.84 -10.56 6.68
CA VAL A 38 7.38 -10.65 6.77
C VAL A 38 6.99 -10.87 8.23
N VAL A 39 6.64 -9.78 8.91
CA VAL A 39 6.61 -9.67 10.36
C VAL A 39 5.24 -9.24 10.92
N PRO A 40 4.92 -9.55 12.20
CA PRO A 40 3.77 -8.98 12.90
C PRO A 40 3.82 -7.45 12.96
N SER A 41 2.65 -6.80 13.07
CA SER A 41 2.52 -5.34 13.12
C SER A 41 3.24 -4.69 14.30
N THR A 42 3.53 -5.44 15.37
CA THR A 42 4.32 -4.97 16.52
C THR A 42 5.75 -4.61 16.13
N GLN A 43 6.28 -5.15 15.03
CA GLN A 43 7.62 -4.81 14.54
C GLN A 43 7.71 -3.33 14.14
N LEU A 44 6.67 -2.76 13.52
CA LEU A 44 6.66 -1.34 13.14
C LEU A 44 6.92 -0.42 14.34
N GLN A 45 6.32 -0.71 15.48
CA GLN A 45 6.53 0.07 16.70
C GLN A 45 7.94 -0.11 17.27
N THR A 46 8.50 -1.31 17.14
CA THR A 46 9.88 -1.62 17.55
C THR A 46 10.88 -0.84 16.70
N ASP A 47 10.71 -0.88 15.37
CA ASP A 47 11.54 -0.17 14.40
C ASP A 47 11.46 1.34 14.58
N LEU A 48 10.24 1.87 14.83
CA LEU A 48 10.02 3.28 15.11
C LEU A 48 10.75 3.74 16.38
N GLN A 49 10.69 2.97 17.47
CA GLN A 49 11.37 3.29 18.72
C GLN A 49 12.89 3.21 18.58
N ALA A 50 13.39 2.30 17.75
CA ALA A 50 14.81 2.18 17.43
C ALA A 50 15.31 3.27 16.45
N GLY A 51 14.41 4.03 15.83
CA GLY A 51 14.76 4.98 14.76
C GLY A 51 15.25 4.30 13.48
N TYR A 52 14.85 3.05 13.26
CA TYR A 52 15.33 2.22 12.15
C TYR A 52 14.16 1.65 11.34
N LEU A 53 13.41 2.56 10.70
CA LEU A 53 12.29 2.20 9.82
C LEU A 53 12.80 1.68 8.47
N PRO A 54 12.10 0.72 7.83
CA PRO A 54 12.44 0.30 6.49
C PRO A 54 12.12 1.40 5.46
N ASN A 55 12.85 1.42 4.34
CA ASN A 55 12.54 2.33 3.23
C ASN A 55 11.18 2.04 2.57
N TYR A 56 10.71 0.79 2.67
CA TYR A 56 9.41 0.34 2.16
C TYR A 56 8.73 -0.53 3.21
N SER A 57 7.46 -0.26 3.49
CA SER A 57 6.61 -1.09 4.34
C SER A 57 5.25 -1.26 3.69
N PHE A 58 4.77 -2.52 3.66
CA PHE A 58 3.41 -2.86 3.30
C PHE A 58 2.70 -3.33 4.56
N TYR A 59 1.56 -2.72 4.88
CA TYR A 59 0.83 -2.97 6.11
C TYR A 59 -0.64 -3.28 5.80
N THR A 60 -1.08 -4.48 6.19
CA THR A 60 -2.50 -4.84 6.16
C THR A 60 -3.01 -4.93 7.60
N PRO A 61 -4.08 -4.19 7.96
CA PRO A 61 -4.78 -4.40 9.22
C PRO A 61 -5.35 -5.82 9.33
N ASN A 62 -5.88 -6.18 10.50
CA ASN A 62 -6.67 -7.42 10.59
C ASN A 62 -8.04 -7.24 9.91
N ILE A 63 -8.74 -8.35 9.66
CA ILE A 63 -10.03 -8.39 8.93
C ILE A 63 -11.15 -7.50 9.51
N LYS A 64 -11.04 -7.11 10.78
CA LYS A 64 -12.00 -6.19 11.39
C LYS A 64 -11.65 -4.74 11.13
N ASN A 65 -10.35 -4.46 11.05
CA ASN A 65 -9.81 -3.11 10.94
C ASN A 65 -9.55 -2.68 9.49
N ASP A 66 -9.48 -3.62 8.54
CA ASP A 66 -9.36 -3.34 7.10
C ASP A 66 -10.71 -2.97 6.46
N GLY A 67 -11.81 -3.22 7.17
CA GLY A 67 -13.17 -2.86 6.73
C GLY A 67 -13.94 -3.99 6.05
N HIS A 68 -13.38 -5.21 5.98
CA HIS A 68 -14.06 -6.35 5.35
C HIS A 68 -15.22 -6.90 6.20
N ASP A 69 -14.97 -7.20 7.48
CA ASP A 69 -15.99 -7.77 8.39
C ASP A 69 -16.68 -6.71 9.27
N THR A 70 -16.45 -5.42 8.98
CA THR A 70 -16.98 -4.29 9.76
C THR A 70 -17.41 -3.16 8.82
N THR A 71 -17.84 -2.03 9.40
CA THR A 71 -18.24 -0.87 8.61
C THR A 71 -17.05 0.05 8.32
N VAL A 72 -17.17 0.87 7.26
CA VAL A 72 -16.22 1.95 6.96
C VAL A 72 -16.00 2.86 8.18
N ALA A 73 -17.04 3.12 8.99
CA ALA A 73 -16.91 3.91 10.21
C ALA A 73 -16.01 3.23 11.27
N TYR A 74 -16.11 1.91 11.42
CA TYR A 74 -15.25 1.14 12.32
C TYR A 74 -13.79 1.17 11.85
N ALA A 75 -13.56 0.86 10.57
CA ALA A 75 -12.23 0.90 9.96
C ALA A 75 -11.62 2.31 10.05
N SER A 76 -12.40 3.36 9.75
CA SER A 76 -11.96 4.76 9.82
C SER A 76 -11.55 5.19 11.23
N LYS A 77 -12.29 4.75 12.26
CA LYS A 77 -11.95 5.00 13.66
C LYS A 77 -10.65 4.33 14.04
N TRP A 78 -10.47 3.06 13.66
CA TRP A 78 -9.22 2.34 13.92
C TRP A 78 -8.04 3.01 13.20
N PHE A 79 -8.21 3.31 11.92
CA PHE A 79 -7.18 3.93 11.09
C PHE A 79 -6.77 5.30 11.61
N SER A 80 -7.72 6.14 12.02
CA SER A 80 -7.42 7.45 12.62
C SER A 80 -6.58 7.30 13.89
N GLY A 81 -6.93 6.35 14.75
CA GLY A 81 -6.17 6.07 15.97
C GLY A 81 -4.78 5.46 15.70
N PHE A 82 -4.63 4.71 14.61
CA PHE A 82 -3.35 4.11 14.21
C PHE A 82 -2.42 5.12 13.54
N LEU A 83 -2.92 5.86 12.53
CA LEU A 83 -2.06 6.65 11.65
C LEU A 83 -1.82 8.08 12.16
N ALA A 84 -2.78 8.73 12.84
CA ALA A 84 -2.57 10.10 13.30
C ALA A 84 -1.37 10.26 14.26
N PRO A 85 -1.13 9.34 15.22
CA PRO A 85 0.08 9.38 16.04
C PRO A 85 1.36 9.18 15.23
N LEU A 86 1.35 8.32 14.22
CA LEU A 86 2.49 8.08 13.34
C LEU A 86 2.82 9.34 12.53
N LEU A 87 1.82 9.97 11.90
CA LEU A 87 2.02 11.20 11.13
C LEU A 87 2.48 12.39 11.99
N SER A 88 2.19 12.37 13.29
CA SER A 88 2.66 13.39 14.23
C SER A 88 4.05 13.09 14.80
N ASN A 89 4.58 11.88 14.59
CA ASN A 89 5.89 11.46 15.08
C ASN A 89 6.97 11.85 14.06
N PRO A 90 7.98 12.67 14.43
CA PRO A 90 9.02 13.12 13.51
C PRO A 90 9.95 12.01 13.04
N THR A 91 10.15 10.94 13.82
CA THR A 91 10.92 9.77 13.40
C THR A 91 10.19 9.01 12.30
N PHE A 92 8.86 8.93 12.36
CA PHE A 92 8.04 8.30 11.31
C PHE A 92 7.84 9.22 10.11
N ASN A 93 7.49 10.49 10.33
CA ASN A 93 7.02 11.40 9.31
C ASN A 93 8.13 12.35 8.80
N ASN A 94 9.32 11.80 8.54
CA ASN A 94 10.44 12.52 7.95
C ASN A 94 10.69 12.00 6.53
N ASN A 95 10.29 12.81 5.54
CA ASN A 95 10.28 12.44 4.12
C ASN A 95 9.49 11.14 3.82
N THR A 96 8.38 10.94 4.53
CA THR A 96 7.56 9.72 4.41
C THR A 96 6.34 9.97 3.54
N LEU A 97 6.09 9.03 2.62
CA LEU A 97 4.83 8.89 1.91
C LEU A 97 4.07 7.70 2.51
N VAL A 98 2.86 7.96 2.99
CA VAL A 98 1.88 6.92 3.32
C VAL A 98 0.83 6.92 2.22
N VAL A 99 0.61 5.75 1.64
CA VAL A 99 -0.48 5.51 0.69
C VAL A 99 -1.52 4.65 1.40
N LEU A 100 -2.70 5.21 1.64
CA LEU A 100 -3.87 4.42 2.05
C LEU A 100 -4.68 4.09 0.80
N THR A 101 -5.02 2.81 0.66
CA THR A 101 -5.97 2.33 -0.35
C THR A 101 -6.59 1.01 0.08
N PHE A 102 -7.48 0.46 -0.74
CA PHE A 102 -8.13 -0.83 -0.57
C PHE A 102 -7.73 -1.77 -1.70
N ASP A 103 -7.83 -3.07 -1.50
CA ASP A 103 -7.59 -4.10 -2.52
C ASP A 103 -8.76 -4.24 -3.50
N GLU A 104 -10.00 -4.10 -3.01
CA GLU A 104 -11.20 -4.16 -3.82
C GLU A 104 -12.34 -3.23 -3.34
N ALA A 105 -13.27 -2.96 -4.25
CA ALA A 105 -14.60 -2.46 -3.93
C ALA A 105 -15.52 -3.63 -3.56
N ASP A 106 -16.48 -3.38 -2.65
CA ASP A 106 -17.47 -4.39 -2.23
C ASP A 106 -18.55 -4.65 -3.30
N ASP A 107 -18.75 -3.69 -4.22
CA ASP A 107 -19.68 -3.83 -5.33
C ASP A 107 -19.04 -4.57 -6.51
N TYR A 108 -19.21 -5.89 -6.55
CA TYR A 108 -18.73 -6.74 -7.63
C TYR A 108 -19.43 -6.51 -8.98
N THR A 109 -20.50 -5.70 -9.03
CA THR A 109 -21.16 -5.32 -10.30
C THR A 109 -20.50 -4.11 -10.96
N ASP A 110 -19.70 -3.35 -10.21
CA ASP A 110 -18.86 -2.28 -10.74
C ASP A 110 -17.57 -2.87 -11.31
N GLU A 111 -17.53 -3.06 -12.63
CA GLU A 111 -16.36 -3.56 -13.37
C GLU A 111 -15.12 -2.66 -13.31
N THR A 112 -15.22 -1.46 -12.71
CA THR A 112 -14.09 -0.54 -12.57
C THR A 112 -13.25 -0.78 -11.30
N ASN A 113 -13.78 -1.51 -10.32
CA ASN A 113 -13.15 -1.72 -9.00
C ASN A 113 -12.63 -0.42 -8.36
N HIS A 114 -13.44 0.64 -8.38
CA HIS A 114 -12.98 1.95 -7.92
C HIS A 114 -12.84 1.99 -6.39
N VAL A 115 -11.60 2.13 -5.92
CA VAL A 115 -11.26 2.20 -4.50
C VAL A 115 -10.70 3.58 -4.10
N LEU A 116 -10.83 3.91 -2.81
CA LEU A 116 -10.23 5.12 -2.25
C LEU A 116 -8.70 5.08 -2.37
N GLY A 117 -8.08 6.22 -2.72
CA GLY A 117 -6.64 6.44 -2.63
C GLY A 117 -6.34 7.74 -1.88
N LEU A 118 -5.59 7.67 -0.79
CA LEU A 118 -5.12 8.84 -0.03
C LEU A 118 -3.60 8.85 0.05
N LEU A 119 -3.00 9.99 -0.28
CA LEU A 119 -1.58 10.27 -0.08
C LEU A 119 -1.41 11.14 1.17
N LEU A 120 -0.61 10.67 2.11
CA LEU A 120 -0.39 11.30 3.41
C LEU A 120 1.12 11.35 3.72
N GLY A 121 1.48 12.17 4.69
CA GLY A 121 2.86 12.30 5.17
C GLY A 121 3.61 13.50 4.62
N SER A 122 4.81 13.73 5.13
CA SER A 122 5.61 14.91 4.86
C SER A 122 6.07 14.99 3.39
N ALA A 123 6.15 13.85 2.69
CA ALA A 123 6.57 13.81 1.28
C ALA A 123 5.59 14.52 0.32
N VAL A 124 4.33 14.71 0.73
CA VAL A 124 3.27 15.35 -0.07
C VAL A 124 2.74 16.63 0.56
N GLN A 125 3.48 17.23 1.50
CA GLN A 125 3.04 18.40 2.24
C GLN A 125 2.80 19.63 1.35
N ASN A 126 3.54 19.76 0.25
CA ASN A 126 3.39 20.84 -0.74
C ASN A 126 2.12 20.72 -1.59
N ILE A 127 1.47 19.56 -1.60
CA ILE A 127 0.20 19.29 -2.31
C ILE A 127 -0.91 18.89 -1.33
N LYS A 128 -0.82 19.36 -0.09
CA LYS A 128 -1.86 19.11 0.92
C LYS A 128 -3.20 19.70 0.47
N ASN A 129 -4.29 18.97 0.73
CA ASN A 129 -5.67 19.36 0.41
C ASN A 129 -5.94 19.52 -1.11
N THR A 130 -5.20 18.82 -1.96
CA THR A 130 -5.48 18.76 -3.40
C THR A 130 -6.13 17.43 -3.78
N VAL A 131 -6.75 17.39 -4.96
CA VAL A 131 -7.23 16.18 -5.62
C VAL A 131 -6.43 15.98 -6.90
N ASP A 132 -5.99 14.75 -7.14
CA ASP A 132 -5.36 14.35 -8.40
C ASP A 132 -6.37 13.53 -9.22
N SER A 133 -6.68 13.99 -10.43
CA SER A 133 -7.63 13.33 -11.33
C SER A 133 -6.96 12.41 -12.35
N THR A 134 -5.65 12.15 -12.21
CA THR A 134 -4.95 11.18 -13.03
C THR A 134 -5.52 9.79 -12.79
N PHE A 135 -5.75 9.03 -13.86
CA PHE A 135 -6.20 7.65 -13.74
C PHE A 135 -5.08 6.76 -13.18
N TYR A 136 -5.36 6.10 -12.07
CA TYR A 136 -4.45 5.17 -11.39
C TYR A 136 -5.09 3.80 -11.22
N THR A 137 -4.24 2.77 -11.20
CA THR A 137 -4.63 1.40 -10.85
C THR A 137 -3.72 0.89 -9.73
N GLN A 138 -3.94 -0.34 -9.24
CA GLN A 138 -2.99 -0.95 -8.29
C GLN A 138 -1.57 -1.08 -8.87
N TYR A 139 -1.43 -1.19 -10.21
CA TYR A 139 -0.12 -1.20 -10.87
C TYR A 139 0.58 0.16 -10.81
N SER A 140 -0.15 1.26 -10.59
CA SER A 140 0.44 2.57 -10.35
C SER A 140 1.27 2.62 -9.08
N LEU A 141 0.96 1.81 -8.06
CA LEU A 141 1.76 1.72 -6.83
C LEU A 141 3.16 1.21 -7.13
N ILE A 142 3.27 0.06 -7.79
CA ILE A 142 4.58 -0.52 -8.12
C ILE A 142 5.33 0.35 -9.12
N SER A 143 4.64 0.93 -10.11
CA SER A 143 5.24 1.86 -11.09
C SER A 143 5.80 3.11 -10.40
N THR A 144 5.09 3.64 -9.41
CA THR A 144 5.54 4.80 -8.62
C THR A 144 6.75 4.44 -7.76
N ILE A 145 6.71 3.27 -7.12
CA ILE A 145 7.81 2.75 -6.30
C ILE A 145 9.09 2.57 -7.14
N THR A 146 8.97 1.94 -8.32
CA THR A 146 10.14 1.71 -9.18
C THR A 146 10.67 3.00 -9.78
N ALA A 147 9.81 3.95 -10.14
CA ALA A 147 10.21 5.28 -10.59
C ALA A 147 10.97 6.05 -9.50
N ASN A 148 10.48 6.02 -8.25
CA ASN A 148 11.10 6.72 -7.13
C ASN A 148 12.51 6.20 -6.79
N TRP A 149 12.75 4.89 -6.93
CA TRP A 149 14.04 4.27 -6.62
C TRP A 149 14.90 3.89 -7.84
N GLY A 150 14.45 4.21 -9.06
CA GLY A 150 15.18 3.87 -10.29
C GLY A 150 15.37 2.36 -10.49
N LEU A 151 14.40 1.53 -10.08
CA LEU A 151 14.52 0.06 -10.06
C LEU A 151 14.22 -0.62 -11.41
N GLY A 152 13.82 0.14 -12.44
CA GLY A 152 13.37 -0.40 -13.71
C GLY A 152 11.88 -0.81 -13.67
N ASN A 153 11.55 -1.96 -14.25
CA ASN A 153 10.20 -2.50 -14.28
C ASN A 153 10.22 -4.04 -14.27
N LEU A 154 9.07 -4.65 -13.99
CA LEU A 154 8.82 -6.09 -13.99
C LEU A 154 8.41 -6.62 -15.37
N GLY A 155 8.13 -5.73 -16.33
CA GLY A 155 7.75 -6.08 -17.69
C GLY A 155 6.31 -6.59 -17.85
N LEU A 156 5.43 -6.31 -16.89
CA LEU A 156 4.04 -6.74 -16.88
C LEU A 156 3.10 -5.53 -16.98
N ASN A 157 2.03 -5.48 -16.19
CA ASN A 157 1.10 -4.35 -16.20
C ASN A 157 1.70 -3.06 -15.64
N ASP A 158 2.90 -3.11 -15.03
CA ASP A 158 3.68 -1.93 -14.60
C ASP A 158 4.39 -1.21 -15.77
N ILE A 159 4.35 -1.77 -16.99
CA ILE A 159 4.74 -1.07 -18.23
C ILE A 159 3.57 -0.79 -19.17
N ASN A 160 2.39 -1.31 -18.87
CA ASN A 160 1.18 -1.06 -19.64
C ASN A 160 0.69 0.37 -19.36
N LYS A 161 0.96 1.30 -20.27
CA LYS A 161 0.79 2.75 -20.03
C LYS A 161 -0.57 3.17 -19.46
N PRO A 162 -1.72 2.70 -19.98
CA PRO A 162 -3.02 2.94 -19.35
C PRO A 162 -3.14 2.49 -17.89
N LEU A 163 -2.41 1.45 -17.46
CA LEU A 163 -2.45 0.91 -16.11
C LEU A 163 -1.33 1.43 -15.21
N SER A 164 -0.24 1.92 -15.80
CA SER A 164 1.03 2.20 -15.12
C SER A 164 1.37 3.69 -15.00
N ASN A 165 0.36 4.55 -14.91
CA ASN A 165 0.59 5.94 -14.49
C ASN A 165 1.27 5.97 -13.12
N VAL A 166 2.19 6.92 -12.93
CA VAL A 166 2.93 7.18 -11.69
C VAL A 166 2.28 8.36 -10.99
N PHE A 167 2.24 8.35 -9.64
CA PHE A 167 1.69 9.49 -8.90
C PHE A 167 2.30 10.81 -9.37
N SER A 168 1.46 11.79 -9.72
CA SER A 168 1.85 12.98 -10.47
C SER A 168 3.05 13.72 -9.88
N PHE A 169 3.14 13.81 -8.54
CA PHE A 169 4.27 14.45 -7.88
C PHE A 169 5.59 13.68 -8.07
N VAL A 170 5.56 12.34 -8.10
CA VAL A 170 6.72 11.50 -8.41
C VAL A 170 7.03 11.56 -9.90
N ALA A 171 6.01 11.57 -10.76
CA ALA A 171 6.19 11.71 -12.21
C ALA A 171 6.93 13.00 -12.55
N ASN A 172 6.53 14.12 -11.92
CA ASN A 172 7.19 15.42 -12.06
C ASN A 172 8.65 15.41 -11.60
N LEU A 173 8.97 14.69 -10.51
CA LEU A 173 10.34 14.60 -9.98
C LEU A 173 11.24 13.68 -10.81
N THR A 174 10.68 12.64 -11.42
CA THR A 174 11.44 11.59 -12.12
C THR A 174 11.45 11.77 -13.65
N GLY A 175 10.61 12.66 -14.19
CA GLY A 175 10.41 12.82 -15.63
C GLY A 175 9.53 11.73 -16.25
N TYR A 176 8.88 10.88 -15.45
CA TYR A 176 7.98 9.85 -15.96
C TYR A 176 6.79 10.49 -16.69
N GLN A 177 6.48 9.98 -17.88
CA GLN A 177 5.39 10.48 -18.71
C GLN A 177 4.13 9.63 -18.48
N ASN A 178 3.18 10.22 -17.75
CA ASN A 178 1.82 9.70 -17.62
C ASN A 178 1.04 9.87 -18.92
N VAL A 179 0.02 9.03 -19.10
CA VAL A 179 -0.92 9.12 -20.22
C VAL A 179 -2.32 9.48 -19.74
N VAL A 180 -3.04 10.21 -20.58
CA VAL A 180 -4.47 10.44 -20.38
C VAL A 180 -5.23 9.16 -20.76
N VAL A 181 -5.99 8.61 -19.82
CA VAL A 181 -6.81 7.41 -20.04
C VAL A 181 -8.26 7.84 -20.20
N THR A 182 -8.81 7.68 -21.41
CA THR A 182 -10.20 8.07 -21.73
C THR A 182 -11.19 6.92 -21.62
N ASN A 183 -10.73 5.68 -21.81
CA ASN A 183 -11.52 4.45 -21.72
C ASN A 183 -10.78 3.46 -20.80
N PRO A 184 -10.99 3.54 -19.47
CA PRO A 184 -10.34 2.62 -18.55
C PRO A 184 -10.83 1.19 -18.79
N PRO A 185 -9.93 0.18 -18.78
CA PRO A 185 -10.34 -1.21 -18.90
C PRO A 185 -11.04 -1.68 -17.61
N PRO A 186 -11.83 -2.76 -17.68
CA PRO A 186 -12.29 -3.46 -16.49
C PRO A 186 -11.10 -3.87 -15.60
N LEU A 187 -11.25 -3.74 -14.28
CA LEU A 187 -10.19 -4.03 -13.29
C LEU A 187 -10.54 -5.18 -12.34
N ASN A 188 -11.64 -5.90 -12.60
CA ASN A 188 -12.17 -7.02 -11.83
C ASN A 188 -11.75 -8.37 -12.43
#